data_AF-A0A380EF42-F1
#
_entry.id   AF-A0A380EF42-F1
#
_cell.length_a   1.000
_cell.length_b   1.000
_cell.length_c   1.000
_cell.angle_alpha   90.00
_cell.angle_beta   90.00
_cell.angle_gamma   90.00
#
_symmetry.space_group_name_H-M   'P 1'
#
loop_
_entity.id
_entity.type
_entity.pdbx_description
1 polymer ?
#
loop_
_entity_poly.entity_id
_entity_poly.type
_entity_poly.pdbx_seq_one_letter_code
_entity_poly.pdbx_strand_id
1 'polypeptide(L)'
;MALVKGYVNEYKLTTVLRALNNSDYTKGTIHTRSIGNLKQIVDNRIIPKNITQNTIFKLSNLTLEVNLYERNTIYHGDFAIYYPVESALIIETDTPRLINHINNNPVQKIFIITTNDWSFNTLELEKIVDETIIYDLKQEDPKQYEILYKNKHGKLPY
;
A
#
# COMPACT_ATOMS: atom_id res chain seq x y z
N MET A 1 2.91 3.07 12.83
CA MET A 1 2.90 3.14 11.36
C MET A 1 3.87 2.10 10.82
N ALA A 2 3.44 1.30 9.85
CA ALA A 2 4.29 0.26 9.24
C ALA A 2 4.46 0.52 7.74
N LEU A 3 5.70 0.47 7.26
CA LEU A 3 6.05 0.47 5.84
C LEU A 3 6.12 -0.98 5.35
N VAL A 4 5.34 -1.30 4.33
CA VAL A 4 5.25 -2.65 3.75
C VAL A 4 5.92 -2.65 2.39
N LYS A 5 7.13 -3.21 2.36
CA LYS A 5 8.06 -3.28 1.23
C LYS A 5 8.07 -4.66 0.59
N GLY A 6 8.50 -4.77 -0.66
CA GLY A 6 8.62 -6.02 -1.41
C GLY A 6 8.42 -5.82 -2.91
N TYR A 7 8.46 -6.90 -3.69
CA TYR A 7 8.32 -6.83 -5.15
C TYR A 7 6.85 -6.89 -5.62
N VAL A 8 6.02 -7.74 -5.00
CA VAL A 8 4.64 -7.98 -5.43
C VAL A 8 3.65 -7.20 -4.56
N ASN A 9 3.05 -6.16 -5.14
CA ASN A 9 2.12 -5.25 -4.47
C ASN A 9 0.83 -5.94 -3.99
N GLU A 10 0.31 -6.89 -4.76
CA GLU A 10 -0.93 -7.61 -4.45
C GLU A 10 -0.83 -8.47 -3.20
N TYR A 11 0.27 -9.20 -3.02
CA TYR A 11 0.51 -10.00 -1.83
C TYR A 11 0.63 -9.14 -0.58
N LYS A 12 1.32 -7.98 -0.70
CA LYS A 12 1.42 -7.01 0.39
C LYS A 12 0.05 -6.49 0.82
N LEU A 13 -0.78 -6.02 -0.11
CA LEU A 13 -2.13 -5.52 0.20
C LEU A 13 -3.03 -6.62 0.78
N THR A 14 -3.09 -7.79 0.14
CA THR A 14 -3.96 -8.89 0.60
C THR A 14 -3.57 -9.40 1.99
N THR A 15 -2.28 -9.43 2.30
CA THR A 15 -1.82 -9.85 3.64
C THR A 15 -2.17 -8.81 4.71
N VAL A 16 -2.00 -7.51 4.42
CA VAL A 16 -2.46 -6.43 5.32
C VAL A 16 -3.96 -6.52 5.55
N LEU A 17 -4.77 -6.70 4.51
CA LEU A 17 -6.23 -6.83 4.61
C LEU A 17 -6.66 -8.09 5.40
N ARG A 18 -5.93 -9.19 5.29
CA ARG A 18 -6.18 -10.41 6.09
C ARG A 18 -5.85 -10.19 7.56
N ALA A 19 -4.70 -9.57 7.85
CA ALA A 19 -4.31 -9.25 9.22
C ALA A 19 -5.34 -8.34 9.89
N LEU A 20 -5.81 -7.31 9.18
CA LEU A 20 -6.87 -6.41 9.64
C LEU A 20 -8.20 -7.16 9.88
N ASN A 21 -8.60 -8.07 8.98
CA ASN A 21 -9.82 -8.86 9.16
C ASN A 21 -9.78 -9.81 10.38
N ASN A 22 -8.58 -10.19 10.81
CA ASN A 22 -8.34 -11.04 11.99
C ASN A 22 -8.04 -10.21 13.26
N SER A 23 -8.28 -8.90 13.22
CA SER A 23 -8.07 -7.97 14.34
C SER A 23 -9.39 -7.35 14.81
N ASP A 24 -9.32 -6.51 15.84
CA ASP A 24 -10.49 -5.77 16.35
C ASP A 24 -10.88 -4.56 15.47
N TYR A 25 -10.12 -4.28 14.40
CA TYR A 25 -10.41 -3.19 13.48
C TYR A 25 -11.57 -3.53 12.54
N THR A 26 -12.48 -2.58 12.35
CA THR A 26 -13.68 -2.78 11.53
C THR A 26 -13.87 -1.74 10.44
N LYS A 27 -13.27 -0.55 10.58
CA LYS A 27 -13.42 0.54 9.62
C LYS A 27 -12.05 1.11 9.24
N GLY A 28 -11.77 1.22 7.96
CA GLY A 28 -10.53 1.84 7.48
C GLY A 28 -10.68 2.55 6.15
N THR A 29 -9.61 3.22 5.73
CA THR A 29 -9.54 3.90 4.43
C THR A 29 -8.36 3.40 3.62
N ILE A 30 -8.58 3.21 2.32
CA ILE A 30 -7.52 3.08 1.32
C ILE A 30 -7.30 4.46 0.71
N HIS A 31 -6.19 5.10 1.06
CA HIS A 31 -5.72 6.32 0.43
C HIS A 31 -4.85 5.98 -0.78
N THR A 32 -5.19 6.53 -1.94
CA THR A 32 -4.42 6.39 -3.17
C THR A 32 -4.17 7.76 -3.81
N ARG A 33 -3.19 7.87 -4.69
CA ARG A 33 -2.97 9.10 -5.47
C ARG A 33 -4.12 9.33 -6.45
N SER A 34 -4.45 8.26 -7.17
CA SER A 34 -5.46 8.25 -8.22
C SER A 34 -6.21 6.91 -8.17
N ILE A 35 -7.47 6.92 -8.63
CA ILE A 35 -8.27 5.69 -8.73
C ILE A 35 -7.64 4.71 -9.74
N GLY A 36 -6.97 5.23 -10.79
CA GLY A 36 -6.26 4.41 -11.77
C GLY A 36 -5.18 3.52 -11.16
N ASN A 37 -4.56 3.95 -10.05
CA ASN A 37 -3.56 3.14 -9.34
C ASN A 37 -4.15 1.86 -8.71
N LEU A 38 -5.48 1.80 -8.52
CA LEU A 38 -6.15 0.62 -7.98
C LEU A 38 -6.57 -0.38 -9.07
N LYS A 39 -6.34 -0.08 -10.35
CA LYS A 39 -6.81 -0.89 -11.48
C LYS A 39 -6.40 -2.36 -11.35
N GLN A 40 -5.13 -2.62 -11.03
CA GLN A 40 -4.60 -3.99 -10.92
C GLN A 40 -5.32 -4.80 -9.84
N ILE A 41 -5.53 -4.22 -8.65
CA ILE A 41 -6.20 -4.92 -7.54
C ILE A 41 -7.70 -5.07 -7.77
N VAL A 42 -8.30 -4.18 -8.56
CA VAL A 42 -9.68 -4.30 -9.04
C VAL A 42 -9.80 -5.44 -10.04
N ASP A 43 -8.91 -5.51 -11.03
CA ASP A 43 -8.92 -6.55 -12.07
C ASP A 43 -8.75 -7.94 -11.44
N ASN A 44 -7.89 -8.04 -10.42
CA ASN A 44 -7.65 -9.27 -9.67
C ASN A 44 -8.69 -9.53 -8.56
N ARG A 45 -9.74 -8.72 -8.49
CA ARG A 45 -10.88 -8.87 -7.57
C ARG A 45 -10.49 -8.90 -6.09
N ILE A 46 -9.39 -8.23 -5.73
CA ILE A 46 -9.02 -7.99 -4.33
C ILE A 46 -10.02 -6.99 -3.71
N ILE A 47 -10.43 -6.00 -4.51
CA ILE A 47 -11.50 -5.05 -4.18
C ILE A 47 -12.59 -5.05 -5.28
N PRO A 48 -13.78 -4.49 -5.02
CA PRO A 48 -14.87 -4.43 -6.02
C PRO A 48 -14.51 -3.72 -7.33
N LYS A 49 -15.24 -4.01 -8.41
CA LYS A 49 -14.96 -3.43 -9.75
C LYS A 49 -15.30 -1.95 -9.91
N ASN A 50 -16.37 -1.50 -9.27
CA ASN A 50 -16.92 -0.16 -9.47
C ASN A 50 -16.41 0.82 -8.41
N ILE A 51 -15.09 0.85 -8.20
CA ILE A 51 -14.46 1.70 -7.19
C ILE A 51 -14.19 3.08 -7.79
N THR A 52 -14.75 4.09 -7.15
CA THR A 52 -14.48 5.52 -7.40
C THR A 52 -14.08 6.19 -6.09
N GLN A 53 -13.78 7.50 -6.15
CA GLN A 53 -13.52 8.28 -4.94
C GLN A 53 -14.73 8.24 -4.00
N ASN A 54 -14.48 8.17 -2.69
CA ASN A 54 -15.46 8.06 -1.61
C ASN A 54 -16.32 6.78 -1.67
N THR A 55 -15.95 5.80 -2.50
CA THR A 55 -16.67 4.53 -2.52
C THR A 55 -16.43 3.81 -1.21
N ILE A 56 -17.52 3.46 -0.54
CA ILE A 56 -17.53 2.63 0.65
C ILE A 56 -17.93 1.21 0.24
N PHE A 57 -17.15 0.21 0.67
CA PHE A 57 -17.45 -1.18 0.41
C PHE A 57 -17.09 -2.07 1.60
N LYS A 58 -17.70 -3.26 1.64
CA LYS A 58 -17.37 -4.28 2.63
C LYS A 58 -16.40 -5.30 2.06
N LEU A 59 -15.43 -5.67 2.88
CA LEU A 59 -14.52 -6.79 2.64
C LEU A 59 -14.47 -7.64 3.90
N SER A 60 -15.31 -8.69 3.93
CA SER A 60 -15.53 -9.52 5.12
C SER A 60 -15.97 -8.67 6.32
N ASN A 61 -15.15 -8.57 7.38
CA ASN A 61 -15.46 -7.81 8.59
C ASN A 61 -15.11 -6.32 8.47
N LEU A 62 -14.39 -5.93 7.41
CA LEU A 62 -13.94 -4.56 7.19
C LEU A 62 -14.93 -3.76 6.36
N THR A 63 -15.17 -2.53 6.78
CA THR A 63 -15.77 -1.47 5.96
C THR A 63 -14.66 -0.52 5.51
N LEU A 64 -14.43 -0.46 4.20
CA LEU A 64 -13.35 0.30 3.60
C LEU A 64 -13.90 1.44 2.76
N GLU A 65 -13.30 2.62 2.92
CA GLU A 65 -13.54 3.78 2.08
C GLU A 65 -12.33 4.05 1.18
N VAL A 66 -12.54 4.46 -0.08
CA VAL A 66 -11.45 4.82 -0.99
C VAL A 66 -11.35 6.32 -1.11
N ASN A 67 -10.20 6.89 -0.75
CA ASN A 67 -9.96 8.32 -0.79
C ASN A 67 -8.69 8.70 -1.53
N LEU A 68 -8.66 9.93 -2.04
CA LEU A 68 -7.48 10.49 -2.68
C LEU A 68 -6.71 11.34 -1.67
N TYR A 69 -5.44 11.04 -1.43
CA TYR A 69 -4.62 11.86 -0.52
C TYR A 69 -4.14 13.18 -1.17
N GLU A 70 -4.31 13.36 -2.48
CA GLU A 70 -4.09 14.64 -3.16
C GLU A 70 -5.18 15.68 -2.80
N ARG A 71 -6.24 15.25 -2.12
CA ARG A 71 -7.33 16.11 -1.63
C ARG A 71 -7.27 16.11 -0.10
N ASN A 72 -7.61 17.24 0.54
CA ASN A 72 -7.65 17.39 2.00
C ASN A 72 -8.83 16.62 2.62
N THR A 73 -8.94 15.32 2.34
CA THR A 73 -10.00 14.46 2.87
C THR A 73 -9.59 13.96 4.24
N ILE A 74 -10.20 14.52 5.28
CA ILE A 74 -9.99 14.10 6.67
C ILE A 74 -10.73 12.79 6.92
N TYR A 75 -10.04 11.79 7.49
CA TYR A 75 -10.62 10.48 7.77
C TYR A 75 -10.82 10.19 9.27
N HIS A 76 -11.90 9.46 9.58
CA HIS A 76 -12.28 9.03 10.93
C HIS A 76 -12.63 7.53 10.96
N GLY A 77 -11.62 6.68 11.02
CA GLY A 77 -11.77 5.25 11.31
C GLY A 77 -10.53 4.67 11.95
N ASP A 78 -10.52 3.35 12.12
CA ASP A 78 -9.58 2.69 13.01
C ASP A 78 -8.17 2.60 12.39
N PHE A 79 -8.11 2.46 11.07
CA PHE A 79 -6.86 2.33 10.32
C PHE A 79 -6.88 3.02 8.95
N ALA A 80 -5.69 3.23 8.40
CA ALA A 80 -5.49 3.74 7.05
C ALA A 80 -4.45 2.91 6.31
N ILE A 81 -4.69 2.69 5.01
CA ILE A 81 -3.79 2.04 4.08
C ILE A 81 -3.45 3.04 2.98
N TYR A 82 -2.19 3.43 2.85
CA TYR A 82 -1.71 4.21 1.71
C TYR A 82 -1.22 3.22 0.65
N TYR A 83 -1.97 3.07 -0.45
CA TYR A 83 -1.68 2.07 -1.48
C TYR A 83 -2.17 2.49 -2.87
N PRO A 84 -1.35 2.26 -3.90
CA PRO A 84 0.11 2.18 -3.86
C PRO A 84 0.74 3.58 -3.72
N VAL A 85 1.90 3.68 -3.05
CA VAL A 85 2.60 4.97 -2.87
C VAL A 85 3.68 5.29 -3.91
N GLU A 86 4.07 4.34 -4.77
CA GLU A 86 5.15 4.50 -5.76
C GLU A 86 5.05 5.80 -6.56
N SER A 87 3.86 6.12 -7.06
CA SER A 87 3.66 7.33 -7.87
C SER A 87 4.01 8.64 -7.14
N ALA A 88 3.97 8.68 -5.81
CA ALA A 88 4.43 9.83 -5.03
C ALA A 88 5.93 9.78 -4.71
N LEU A 89 6.54 8.58 -4.71
CA LEU A 89 7.96 8.38 -4.38
C LEU A 89 8.86 8.55 -5.62
N ILE A 90 8.34 8.30 -6.82
CA ILE A 90 9.07 8.55 -8.08
C ILE A 90 9.17 10.06 -8.35
N ILE A 91 8.18 10.84 -7.96
CA ILE A 91 8.15 12.29 -8.19
C ILE A 91 8.55 12.99 -6.89
N GLU A 92 9.77 13.52 -6.86
CA GLU A 92 10.37 14.15 -5.66
C GLU A 92 9.47 15.21 -5.02
N THR A 93 8.76 16.02 -5.83
CA THR A 93 7.85 17.06 -5.33
C THR A 93 6.57 16.53 -4.67
N ASP A 94 6.21 15.28 -4.91
CA ASP A 94 4.97 14.68 -4.40
C ASP A 94 5.16 13.89 -3.10
N THR A 95 6.40 13.47 -2.78
CA THR A 95 6.73 12.78 -1.52
C THR A 95 6.36 13.63 -0.29
N PRO A 96 6.71 14.93 -0.21
CA PRO A 96 6.29 15.77 0.91
C PRO A 96 4.78 15.89 1.07
N ARG A 97 4.01 15.84 -0.03
CA ARG A 97 2.54 15.90 0.01
C ARG A 97 1.95 14.64 0.64
N LEU A 98 2.46 13.46 0.24
CA LEU A 98 2.08 12.19 0.85
C LEU A 98 2.37 12.19 2.35
N ILE A 99 3.60 12.57 2.74
CA ILE A 99 4.02 12.62 4.15
C ILE A 99 3.16 13.60 4.94
N ASN A 100 2.91 14.80 4.41
CA ASN A 100 2.05 15.78 5.06
C ASN A 100 0.61 15.26 5.23
N HIS A 101 0.06 14.57 4.22
CA HIS A 101 -1.26 13.98 4.36
C HIS A 101 -1.28 12.88 5.44
N ILE A 102 -0.28 12.01 5.49
CA ILE A 102 -0.16 10.97 6.52
C ILE A 102 -0.13 11.61 7.92
N ASN A 103 0.71 12.62 8.13
CA ASN A 103 0.89 13.27 9.43
C ASN A 103 -0.36 14.05 9.88
N ASN A 104 -1.13 14.60 8.94
CA ASN A 104 -2.36 15.35 9.24
C ASN A 104 -3.61 14.46 9.38
N ASN A 105 -3.50 13.15 9.17
CA ASN A 105 -4.61 12.20 9.27
C ASN A 105 -4.25 11.04 10.23
N PRO A 106 -4.03 11.33 11.52
CA PRO A 106 -3.67 10.31 12.48
C PRO A 106 -4.83 9.33 12.72
N VAL A 107 -4.51 8.05 12.70
CA VAL A 107 -5.41 6.94 13.06
C VAL A 107 -4.61 5.90 13.86
N GLN A 108 -5.28 4.93 14.48
CA GLN A 108 -4.62 3.98 15.38
C GLN A 108 -3.55 3.14 14.68
N LYS A 109 -3.81 2.72 13.42
CA LYS A 109 -2.84 1.98 12.62
C LYS A 109 -2.77 2.50 11.19
N ILE A 110 -1.55 2.79 10.73
CA ILE A 110 -1.28 3.20 9.35
C ILE A 110 -0.36 2.16 8.70
N PHE A 111 -0.77 1.69 7.53
CA PHE A 111 0.05 0.87 6.63
C PHE A 111 0.38 1.67 5.38
N ILE A 112 1.67 1.76 5.04
CA ILE A 112 2.14 2.37 3.81
C ILE A 112 2.65 1.24 2.93
N ILE A 113 2.00 1.01 1.80
CA ILE A 113 2.29 -0.15 0.96
C ILE A 113 2.84 0.33 -0.39
N THR A 114 4.05 -0.10 -0.67
CA THR A 114 4.78 0.20 -1.90
C THR A 114 4.44 -0.78 -3.02
N THR A 115 4.94 -0.56 -4.24
CA THR A 115 4.77 -1.50 -5.37
C THR A 115 6.00 -2.36 -5.60
N ASN A 116 6.82 -2.06 -6.60
CA ASN A 116 8.09 -2.70 -6.89
C ASN A 116 9.22 -1.81 -6.37
N ASP A 117 9.70 -2.12 -5.17
CA ASP A 117 10.67 -1.26 -4.49
C ASP A 117 12.07 -1.30 -5.10
N TRP A 118 12.25 -2.05 -6.19
CA TRP A 118 13.51 -2.10 -6.92
C TRP A 118 13.65 -0.94 -7.91
N SER A 119 12.57 -0.20 -8.19
CA SER A 119 12.55 0.93 -9.13
C SER A 119 12.57 2.31 -8.48
N PHE A 120 12.48 2.41 -7.14
CA PHE A 120 12.46 3.69 -6.43
C PHE A 120 12.97 3.56 -4.99
N ASN A 121 13.24 4.70 -4.37
CA ASN A 121 13.75 4.79 -3.02
C ASN A 121 12.63 5.01 -1.98
N THR A 122 12.77 4.44 -0.79
CA THR A 122 11.82 4.56 0.32
C THR A 122 12.38 5.29 1.54
N LEU A 123 13.61 5.82 1.50
CA LEU A 123 14.28 6.44 2.65
C LEU A 123 13.43 7.49 3.38
N GLU A 124 12.69 8.34 2.67
CA GLU A 124 11.84 9.36 3.32
C GLU A 124 10.67 8.75 4.10
N LEU A 125 10.13 7.62 3.64
CA LEU A 125 9.09 6.89 4.38
C LEU A 125 9.69 6.16 5.57
N GLU A 126 10.88 5.57 5.42
CA GLU A 126 11.59 4.86 6.49
C GLU A 126 11.89 5.76 7.70
N LYS A 127 12.02 7.07 7.48
CA LYS A 127 12.21 8.06 8.56
C LYS A 127 10.96 8.33 9.41
N ILE A 128 9.76 8.03 8.91
CA ILE A 128 8.50 8.39 9.57
C ILE A 128 7.71 7.18 10.08
N VAL A 129 8.12 5.96 9.72
CA VAL A 129 7.46 4.73 10.19
C VAL A 129 8.14 4.18 11.44
N ASP A 130 7.37 3.49 12.26
CA ASP A 130 7.91 2.79 13.44
C ASP A 130 8.60 1.49 13.04
N GLU A 131 8.09 0.85 11.98
CA GLU A 131 8.50 -0.49 11.56
C GLU A 131 8.50 -0.61 10.03
N THR A 132 9.44 -1.40 9.50
CA THR A 132 9.48 -1.79 8.10
C THR A 132 9.33 -3.31 7.99
N ILE A 133 8.34 -3.75 7.22
CA ILE A 133 8.06 -5.15 6.92
C ILE A 133 8.46 -5.40 5.47
N ILE A 134 9.39 -6.32 5.24
CA ILE A 134 9.90 -6.65 3.89
C ILE A 134 9.35 -8.01 3.48
N TYR A 135 8.62 -8.02 2.38
CA TYR A 135 8.07 -9.19 1.71
C TYR A 135 9.13 -9.76 0.75
N ASP A 136 9.65 -10.95 1.10
CA ASP A 136 10.72 -11.64 0.38
C ASP A 136 10.11 -12.39 -0.81
N LEU A 137 10.45 -11.91 -2.02
CA LEU A 137 9.96 -12.49 -3.26
C LEU A 137 10.31 -13.98 -3.39
N LYS A 138 11.46 -14.41 -2.86
CA LYS A 138 11.88 -15.81 -2.92
C LYS A 138 10.93 -16.71 -2.14
N GLN A 139 10.33 -16.21 -1.07
CA GLN A 139 9.38 -16.95 -0.25
C GLN A 139 7.96 -16.87 -0.83
N GLU A 140 7.57 -15.72 -1.36
CA GLU A 140 6.22 -15.47 -1.88
C GLU A 140 5.97 -16.07 -3.25
N ASP A 141 6.91 -15.88 -4.18
CA ASP A 141 6.84 -16.41 -5.53
C ASP A 141 8.24 -16.88 -5.99
N PRO A 142 8.65 -18.10 -5.56
CA PRO A 142 9.94 -18.67 -5.94
C PRO A 142 10.12 -18.76 -7.47
N LYS A 143 9.03 -18.92 -8.24
CA LYS A 143 9.11 -19.01 -9.70
C LYS A 143 9.45 -17.66 -10.31
N GLN A 144 8.76 -16.60 -9.88
CA GLN A 144 9.05 -15.24 -10.31
C GLN A 144 10.45 -14.79 -9.86
N TYR A 145 10.85 -15.16 -8.65
CA TYR A 145 12.22 -14.95 -8.16
C TYR A 145 13.26 -15.55 -9.11
N GLU A 146 13.12 -16.84 -9.46
CA GLU A 146 14.07 -17.53 -10.34
C GLU A 146 14.16 -16.90 -11.74
N ILE A 147 13.03 -16.45 -12.30
CA ILE A 147 12.99 -15.74 -13.58
C ILE A 147 13.78 -14.43 -13.48
N LEU A 148 13.54 -13.63 -12.44
CA LEU A 148 14.21 -12.35 -12.24
C LEU A 148 15.69 -12.53 -11.92
N TYR A 149 16.05 -13.52 -11.11
CA TYR A 149 17.42 -13.85 -10.75
C TYR A 149 18.27 -14.13 -12.00
N LYS A 150 17.73 -14.93 -12.93
CA LYS A 150 18.37 -15.22 -14.23
C LYS A 150 18.49 -13.96 -15.09
N ASN A 151 17.42 -13.18 -15.20
CA ASN A 151 17.38 -11.96 -16.03
C ASN A 151 18.27 -10.83 -15.48
N LYS A 152 18.49 -10.78 -14.17
CA LYS A 152 19.29 -9.76 -13.47
C LYS A 152 20.71 -10.24 -13.12
N HIS A 153 21.11 -11.41 -13.61
CA HIS A 153 22.43 -12.01 -13.33
C HIS A 153 22.78 -12.04 -11.83
N GLY A 154 21.80 -12.39 -10.99
CA GLY A 154 21.96 -12.52 -9.54
C GLY A 154 21.99 -11.20 -8.74
N LYS A 155 21.75 -10.04 -9.36
CA LYS A 155 21.66 -8.75 -8.65
C LYS A 155 20.21 -8.40 -8.30
N LEU A 156 19.71 -8.96 -7.21
CA LEU A 156 18.40 -8.63 -6.64
C LEU A 156 18.61 -7.94 -5.28
N PRO A 157 17.88 -6.85 -4.97
CA PRO A 157 18.14 -6.04 -3.78
C PRO A 157 17.74 -6.72 -2.47
N TYR A 158 16.91 -7.77 -2.52
CA TYR A 158 16.65 -8.75 -1.46
C TYR A 158 15.79 -9.87 -2.08
#